data_AF-A0AA37PC91-F1
#
_entry.id   AF-A0AA37PC91-F1
#
_cell.length_a   1.000
_cell.length_b   1.000
_cell.length_c   1.000
_cell.angle_alpha   90.00
_cell.angle_beta   90.00
_cell.angle_gamma   90.00
#
_symmetry.space_group_name_H-M   'P 1'
#
loop_
_entity.id
_entity.type
_entity.pdbx_description
1 polymer ?
#
loop_
_entity_poly.entity_id
_entity_poly.type
_entity_poly.pdbx_seq_one_letter_code
_entity_poly.pdbx_strand_id
1 'polypeptide(L)'
;MALLLDKRGDEIQITENVLKAAASNGSHGTIALLLDKRGDEIRITEDVVKAAAQNTGSGLAIMALLLDTRGDEIQITENSLEAAAANSKSGPGIIALFLETHKEIPITENVLKAAASNHGIDQEIIALLLKTPGEGIQITENVLKAVAEN
;
A
#
# COMPACT_ATOMS: atom_id res chain seq x y z
N MET A 1 17.14 14.66 4.57
CA MET A 1 17.25 13.30 5.15
C MET A 1 18.69 12.79 5.12
N ALA A 2 19.32 12.61 3.95
CA ALA A 2 20.69 12.08 3.81
C ALA A 2 21.74 12.77 4.71
N LEU A 3 21.89 14.10 4.59
CA LEU A 3 22.85 14.85 5.42
C LEU A 3 22.62 14.72 6.94
N LEU A 4 21.39 14.47 7.39
CA LEU A 4 21.09 14.29 8.82
C LEU A 4 21.52 12.90 9.28
N LEU A 5 21.23 11.86 8.49
CA LEU A 5 21.66 10.49 8.78
C LEU A 5 23.18 10.35 8.70
N ASP A 6 23.84 11.02 7.75
CA ASP A 6 25.30 10.94 7.63
C ASP A 6 26.03 11.67 8.77
N LYS A 7 25.46 12.77 9.31
CA LYS A 7 26.12 13.56 10.36
C LYS A 7 25.75 13.15 11.78
N ARG A 8 24.55 12.61 11.99
CA ARG A 8 23.99 12.30 13.32
C ARG A 8 23.22 10.97 13.33
N GLY A 9 23.53 10.06 12.41
CA GLY A 9 22.84 8.78 12.27
C GLY A 9 22.79 7.99 13.58
N ASP A 10 23.93 7.88 14.26
CA ASP A 10 24.05 7.15 15.53
C ASP A 10 23.21 7.75 16.68
N GLU A 11 22.81 9.02 16.55
CA GLU A 11 21.95 9.71 17.53
C GLU A 11 20.45 9.61 17.19
N ILE A 12 20.12 9.17 15.98
CA ILE A 12 18.75 9.12 15.46
C ILE A 12 18.33 7.67 15.39
N GLN A 13 17.38 7.24 16.22
CA GLN A 13 16.78 5.92 16.08
C GLN A 13 15.65 5.97 15.03
N ILE A 14 15.69 5.06 14.04
CA ILE A 14 14.57 4.91 13.11
C ILE A 14 13.50 4.04 13.76
N THR A 15 12.47 4.70 14.29
CA THR A 15 11.31 4.00 14.85
C THR A 15 10.30 3.67 13.75
N GLU A 16 9.40 2.73 14.04
CA GLU A 16 8.26 2.42 13.17
C GLU A 16 7.47 3.68 12.79
N ASN A 17 7.25 4.61 13.73
CA ASN A 17 6.52 5.85 13.45
C ASN A 17 7.23 6.75 12.44
N VAL A 18 8.56 6.82 12.48
CA VAL A 18 9.36 7.58 11.50
C VAL A 18 9.22 6.93 10.12
N LEU A 19 9.32 5.61 10.06
CA LEU A 19 9.20 4.87 8.81
C LEU A 19 7.78 4.97 8.22
N LYS A 20 6.75 4.83 9.05
CA LYS A 20 5.34 4.99 8.66
C LYS A 20 5.07 6.39 8.11
N ALA A 21 5.58 7.44 8.77
CA ALA A 21 5.46 8.81 8.28
C ALA A 21 6.16 9.01 6.93
N ALA A 22 7.36 8.44 6.77
CA ALA A 22 8.10 8.45 5.51
C ALA A 22 7.38 7.67 4.40
N ALA A 23 6.77 6.54 4.71
CA ALA A 23 6.00 5.75 3.76
C ALA A 23 4.73 6.48 3.31
N SER A 24 4.02 7.14 4.24
CA SER A 24 2.78 7.87 3.97
C SER A 24 2.96 9.15 3.17
N ASN A 25 4.05 9.90 3.39
CA ASN A 25 4.22 11.26 2.83
C ASN A 25 5.52 11.46 2.05
N GLY A 26 6.45 10.51 2.13
CA GLY A 26 7.75 10.61 1.49
C GLY A 26 7.75 10.13 0.05
N SER A 27 8.95 10.13 -0.53
CA SER A 27 9.25 9.54 -1.82
C SER A 27 9.90 8.17 -1.66
N HIS A 28 9.91 7.38 -2.72
CA HIS A 28 10.66 6.11 -2.78
C HIS A 28 12.14 6.31 -2.41
N GLY A 29 12.75 7.44 -2.78
CA GLY A 29 14.15 7.75 -2.44
C GLY A 29 14.37 7.94 -0.93
N THR A 30 13.40 8.46 -0.19
CA THR A 30 13.48 8.54 1.27
C THR A 30 13.45 7.15 1.91
N ILE A 31 12.58 6.27 1.43
CA ILE A 31 12.50 4.88 1.92
C ILE A 31 13.77 4.10 1.54
N ALA A 32 14.26 4.22 0.31
CA ALA A 32 15.49 3.59 -0.14
C ALA A 32 16.70 4.01 0.73
N LEU A 33 16.83 5.30 1.02
CA LEU A 33 17.88 5.82 1.88
C LEU A 33 17.78 5.28 3.32
N LEU A 34 16.57 5.18 3.86
CA LEU A 34 16.34 4.63 5.21
C LEU A 34 16.71 3.15 5.27
N LEU A 35 16.32 2.36 4.28
CA LEU A 35 16.68 0.94 4.17
C LEU A 35 18.18 0.73 3.98
N ASP A 36 18.84 1.53 3.13
CA ASP A 36 20.28 1.45 2.88
C ASP A 36 21.11 1.78 4.13
N LYS A 37 20.74 2.88 4.82
CA LYS A 37 21.54 3.38 5.95
C LYS A 37 21.22 2.67 7.26
N ARG A 38 19.97 2.21 7.45
CA ARG A 38 19.43 1.73 8.75
C ARG A 38 18.53 0.50 8.60
N GLY A 39 18.76 -0.31 7.57
CA GLY A 39 17.93 -1.47 7.24
C GLY A 39 17.77 -2.48 8.37
N ASP A 40 18.81 -2.69 9.17
CA ASP A 40 18.80 -3.63 10.31
C ASP A 40 17.93 -3.16 11.49
N GLU A 41 17.66 -1.86 11.58
CA GLU A 41 16.78 -1.28 12.61
C GLU A 41 15.32 -1.22 12.16
N ILE A 42 15.09 -1.38 10.86
CA ILE A 42 13.79 -1.21 10.24
C ILE A 42 13.07 -2.55 10.23
N ARG A 43 11.90 -2.54 10.87
CA ARG A 43 10.88 -3.57 10.71
C ARG A 43 9.75 -3.04 9.85
N ILE A 44 9.42 -3.75 8.78
CA ILE A 44 8.24 -3.42 7.97
C ILE A 44 7.02 -4.05 8.65
N THR A 45 6.16 -3.22 9.22
CA THR A 45 4.89 -3.64 9.85
C THR A 45 3.72 -3.43 8.89
N GLU A 46 2.58 -4.04 9.18
CA GLU A 46 1.34 -3.82 8.43
C GLU A 46 0.99 -2.32 8.35
N ASP A 47 1.24 -1.57 9.42
CA ASP A 47 0.99 -0.13 9.48
C ASP A 47 1.87 0.67 8.51
N VAL A 48 3.11 0.24 8.29
CA VAL A 48 4.02 0.83 7.29
C VAL A 48 3.55 0.48 5.88
N VAL A 49 3.12 -0.77 5.66
CA VAL A 49 2.56 -1.22 4.36
C VAL A 49 1.30 -0.43 4.01
N LYS A 50 0.36 -0.27 4.95
CA LYS A 50 -0.84 0.55 4.76
C LYS A 50 -0.49 2.00 4.46
N ALA A 51 0.45 2.58 5.20
CA ALA A 51 0.91 3.95 4.96
C ALA A 51 1.49 4.12 3.55
N ALA A 52 2.32 3.19 3.09
CA ALA A 52 2.84 3.18 1.72
C ALA A 52 1.71 3.02 0.69
N ALA A 53 0.75 2.13 0.95
CA ALA A 53 -0.39 1.89 0.08
C ALA A 53 -1.29 3.13 -0.08
N GLN A 54 -1.41 3.96 0.97
CA GLN A 54 -2.19 5.21 0.95
C GLN A 54 -1.46 6.39 0.32
N ASN A 55 -0.15 6.29 0.05
CA ASN A 55 0.62 7.38 -0.52
C ASN A 55 0.25 7.58 -2.00
N THR A 56 -0.49 8.64 -2.30
CA THR A 56 -0.98 8.92 -3.66
C THR A 56 0.12 9.39 -4.62
N GLY A 57 1.25 9.91 -4.09
CA GLY A 57 2.33 10.50 -4.88
C GLY A 57 3.44 9.51 -5.26
N SER A 58 3.81 8.60 -4.36
CA SER A 58 4.90 7.64 -4.54
C SER A 58 4.57 6.24 -4.05
N GLY A 59 3.33 5.96 -3.66
CA GLY A 59 2.94 4.69 -3.04
C GLY A 59 3.29 3.46 -3.86
N LEU A 60 3.07 3.50 -5.18
CA LEU A 60 3.45 2.38 -6.07
C LEU A 60 4.95 2.10 -6.05
N ALA A 61 5.78 3.13 -6.23
CA ALA A 61 7.23 2.99 -6.23
C ALA A 61 7.77 2.58 -4.85
N ILE A 62 7.17 3.07 -3.77
CA ILE A 62 7.51 2.65 -2.41
C ILE A 62 7.14 1.18 -2.20
N MET A 63 5.94 0.77 -2.60
CA MET A 63 5.49 -0.62 -2.41
C MET A 63 6.33 -1.61 -3.20
N ALA A 64 6.65 -1.30 -4.46
CA ALA A 64 7.55 -2.10 -5.27
C ALA A 64 8.92 -2.27 -4.61
N LEU A 65 9.52 -1.16 -4.14
CA LEU A 65 10.79 -1.20 -3.42
C LEU A 65 10.73 -2.07 -2.15
N LEU A 66 9.67 -1.93 -1.35
CA LEU A 66 9.51 -2.70 -0.11
C LEU A 66 9.38 -4.20 -0.39
N LEU A 67 8.60 -4.59 -1.40
CA LEU A 67 8.44 -5.98 -1.80
C LEU A 67 9.72 -6.56 -2.44
N ASP A 68 10.44 -5.78 -3.25
CA ASP A 68 11.71 -6.21 -3.87
C ASP A 68 12.83 -6.40 -2.83
N THR A 69 12.84 -5.58 -1.77
CA THR A 69 13.94 -5.59 -0.78
C THR A 69 13.65 -6.46 0.43
N ARG A 70 12.39 -6.53 0.88
CA ARG A 70 11.97 -7.17 2.13
C ARG A 70 10.66 -7.97 1.95
N GLY A 71 10.37 -8.44 0.74
CA GLY A 71 9.12 -9.13 0.40
C GLY A 71 8.79 -10.30 1.33
N ASP A 72 9.80 -11.10 1.72
CA ASP A 72 9.62 -12.23 2.64
C ASP A 72 9.17 -11.82 4.06
N GLU A 73 9.34 -10.55 4.44
CA GLU A 73 8.88 -10.00 5.73
C GLU A 73 7.49 -9.36 5.64
N ILE A 74 7.01 -9.12 4.43
CA ILE A 74 5.79 -8.36 4.18
C ILE A 74 4.65 -9.31 3.92
N GLN A 75 3.74 -9.40 4.88
CA GLN A 75 2.45 -10.02 4.66
C GLN A 75 1.46 -9.00 4.12
N ILE A 76 0.96 -9.22 2.91
CA ILE A 76 -0.14 -8.42 2.38
C ILE A 76 -1.45 -8.91 2.99
N THR A 77 -2.17 -7.98 3.63
CA THR A 77 -3.43 -8.23 4.34
C THR A 77 -4.62 -7.59 3.62
N GLU A 78 -5.84 -7.95 4.02
CA GLU A 78 -7.06 -7.26 3.60
C GLU A 78 -6.98 -5.75 3.85
N ASN A 79 -6.48 -5.32 5.02
CA ASN A 79 -6.32 -3.90 5.33
C ASN A 79 -5.35 -3.18 4.39
N SER A 80 -4.30 -3.86 3.94
CA SER A 80 -3.34 -3.33 2.97
C SER A 80 -4.02 -3.15 1.60
N LEU A 81 -4.87 -4.10 1.24
CA LEU A 81 -5.64 -4.06 0.00
C LEU A 81 -6.73 -2.99 0.03
N GLU A 82 -7.44 -2.82 1.15
CA GLU A 82 -8.39 -1.71 1.37
C GLU A 82 -7.70 -0.34 1.26
N ALA A 83 -6.51 -0.21 1.86
CA ALA A 83 -5.71 1.00 1.79
C ALA A 83 -5.30 1.35 0.35
N ALA A 84 -4.89 0.35 -0.44
CA ALA A 84 -4.60 0.53 -1.86
C ALA A 84 -5.88 0.85 -2.66
N ALA A 85 -7.00 0.19 -2.35
CA ALA A 85 -8.28 0.41 -2.99
C ALA A 85 -8.82 1.83 -2.77
N ALA A 86 -8.57 2.43 -1.60
CA ALA A 86 -8.91 3.83 -1.32
C ALA A 86 -7.91 4.86 -1.90
N ASN A 87 -6.87 4.43 -2.61
CA ASN A 87 -5.88 5.32 -3.23
C ASN A 87 -6.18 5.48 -4.73
N SER A 88 -6.94 6.51 -5.10
CA SER A 88 -7.32 6.72 -6.50
C SER A 88 -6.14 6.83 -7.47
N LYS A 89 -5.00 7.39 -7.05
CA LYS A 89 -3.89 7.72 -7.94
C LYS A 89 -2.89 6.59 -8.14
N SER A 90 -2.42 5.98 -7.05
CA SER A 90 -1.44 4.87 -7.10
C SER A 90 -2.07 3.50 -6.87
N GLY A 91 -3.31 3.45 -6.39
CA GLY A 91 -4.02 2.23 -6.03
C GLY A 91 -4.13 1.19 -7.14
N PRO A 92 -4.49 1.53 -8.40
CA PRO A 92 -4.57 0.53 -9.47
C PRO A 92 -3.28 -0.28 -9.64
N GLY A 93 -2.13 0.40 -9.66
CA GLY A 93 -0.82 -0.26 -9.76
C GLY A 93 -0.45 -1.04 -8.52
N ILE A 94 -0.79 -0.55 -7.33
CA ILE A 94 -0.50 -1.24 -6.06
C ILE A 94 -1.33 -2.52 -5.95
N ILE A 95 -2.61 -2.47 -6.34
CA ILE A 95 -3.48 -3.65 -6.37
C ILE A 95 -2.96 -4.67 -7.38
N ALA A 96 -2.59 -4.24 -8.58
CA ALA A 96 -1.98 -5.14 -9.56
C ALA A 96 -0.74 -5.85 -8.98
N LEU A 97 0.15 -5.10 -8.32
CA LEU A 97 1.34 -5.64 -7.65
C LEU A 97 0.99 -6.64 -6.53
N PHE A 98 -0.03 -6.36 -5.71
CA PHE A 98 -0.48 -7.29 -4.66
C PHE A 98 -1.06 -8.58 -5.24
N LEU A 99 -1.88 -8.49 -6.28
CA LEU A 99 -2.48 -9.65 -6.93
C LEU A 99 -1.44 -10.51 -7.68
N GLU A 100 -0.38 -9.90 -8.20
CA GLU A 100 0.74 -10.61 -8.82
C GLU A 100 1.59 -11.36 -7.80
N THR A 101 1.89 -10.70 -6.67
CA THR A 101 2.79 -11.25 -5.62
C THR A 101 2.09 -12.22 -4.69
N HIS A 102 0.79 -12.06 -4.42
CA HIS A 102 0.05 -12.80 -3.41
C HIS A 102 -1.36 -13.18 -3.91
N LYS A 103 -1.43 -14.22 -4.75
CA LYS A 103 -2.66 -14.65 -5.45
C LYS A 103 -3.79 -15.15 -4.56
N GLU A 104 -3.55 -15.33 -3.27
CA GLU A 104 -4.51 -15.91 -2.32
C GLU A 104 -5.21 -14.88 -1.42
N ILE A 105 -4.93 -13.57 -1.58
CA ILE A 105 -5.58 -12.55 -0.75
C ILE A 105 -7.06 -12.49 -1.12
N PRO A 106 -7.98 -12.71 -0.15
CA PRO A 106 -9.41 -12.63 -0.42
C PRO A 106 -9.82 -11.19 -0.73
N ILE A 107 -10.59 -11.03 -1.81
CA ILE A 107 -11.24 -9.77 -2.15
C ILE A 107 -12.57 -9.70 -1.41
N THR A 108 -12.67 -8.83 -0.39
CA THR A 108 -13.86 -8.71 0.45
C THR A 108 -14.77 -7.57 0.03
N GLU A 109 -15.97 -7.53 0.61
CA GLU A 109 -16.91 -6.42 0.42
C GLU A 109 -16.31 -5.06 0.84
N ASN A 110 -15.47 -5.04 1.88
CA ASN A 110 -14.85 -3.81 2.36
C ASN A 110 -13.84 -3.25 1.37
N VAL A 111 -13.02 -4.12 0.77
CA VAL A 111 -12.08 -3.74 -0.31
C VAL A 111 -12.85 -3.15 -1.50
N LEU A 112 -13.98 -3.75 -1.86
CA LEU A 112 -14.81 -3.25 -2.95
C LEU A 112 -15.47 -1.91 -2.60
N LYS A 113 -15.94 -1.71 -1.36
CA LYS A 113 -16.48 -0.42 -0.90
C LYS A 113 -15.42 0.68 -0.89
N ALA A 114 -14.21 0.37 -0.42
CA ALA A 114 -13.08 1.30 -0.44
C ALA A 114 -12.76 1.74 -1.87
N ALA A 115 -12.70 0.79 -2.81
CA ALA A 115 -12.54 1.08 -4.25
C ALA A 115 -13.68 1.95 -4.80
N ALA A 116 -14.92 1.63 -4.40
CA ALA A 116 -16.12 2.32 -4.83
C ALA A 116 -16.26 3.75 -4.30
N SER A 117 -15.45 4.17 -3.34
CA SER A 117 -15.51 5.51 -2.72
C SER A 117 -14.51 6.52 -3.32
N ASN A 118 -13.77 6.15 -4.37
CA ASN A 118 -12.80 7.05 -5.02
C ASN A 118 -13.49 7.92 -6.09
N HIS A 119 -13.53 9.24 -5.89
CA HIS A 119 -14.17 10.22 -6.80
C HIS A 119 -13.42 10.50 -8.13
N GLY A 120 -12.74 9.52 -8.71
CA GLY A 120 -12.05 9.72 -9.98
C GLY A 120 -11.11 8.58 -10.34
N ILE A 121 -11.20 8.18 -11.62
CA ILE A 121 -10.66 6.97 -12.27
C ILE A 121 -11.70 5.85 -12.35
N ASP A 122 -12.59 6.04 -13.33
CA ASP A 122 -13.41 5.10 -14.11
C ASP A 122 -13.31 3.61 -13.74
N GLN A 123 -13.81 3.24 -12.57
CA GLN A 123 -13.99 1.85 -12.12
C GLN A 123 -12.79 0.91 -12.31
N GLU A 124 -11.57 1.42 -12.54
CA GLU A 124 -10.42 0.60 -12.93
C GLU A 124 -10.03 -0.32 -11.78
N ILE A 125 -10.05 0.21 -10.56
CA ILE A 125 -9.79 -0.57 -9.35
C ILE A 125 -10.83 -1.68 -9.19
N ILE A 126 -12.12 -1.37 -9.33
CA ILE A 126 -13.20 -2.38 -9.24
C ILE A 126 -13.02 -3.42 -10.35
N ALA A 127 -12.72 -3.00 -11.58
CA ALA A 127 -12.49 -3.90 -12.70
C ALA A 127 -11.29 -4.82 -12.48
N LEU A 128 -10.18 -4.32 -11.89
CA LEU A 128 -9.02 -5.13 -11.51
C LEU A 128 -9.39 -6.17 -10.46
N LEU A 129 -10.12 -5.75 -9.42
CA LEU A 129 -10.56 -6.64 -8.34
C LEU A 129 -11.52 -7.73 -8.84
N LEU A 130 -12.43 -7.40 -9.76
CA LEU A 130 -13.39 -8.35 -10.36
C LEU A 130 -12.76 -9.31 -11.38
N LYS A 131 -11.62 -8.95 -12.00
CA LYS A 131 -10.91 -9.82 -12.95
C LYS A 131 -10.17 -10.96 -12.28
N THR A 132 -9.92 -10.85 -10.97
CA THR A 132 -9.19 -11.88 -10.23
C THR A 132 -10.16 -13.00 -9.88
N PRO A 133 -9.90 -14.26 -10.28
CA PRO A 133 -10.78 -15.38 -9.99
C PRO A 133 -10.63 -15.80 -8.52
N GLY A 134 -11.16 -14.98 -7.61
CA GLY A 134 -11.33 -15.34 -6.20
C GLY A 134 -12.61 -16.13 -6.03
N GLU A 135 -12.55 -17.25 -5.29
CA GLU A 135 -13.75 -17.97 -4.89
C GLU A 135 -14.62 -17.06 -4.00
N GLY A 136 -15.81 -16.71 -4.47
CA GLY A 136 -16.86 -16.15 -3.62
C GLY A 136 -16.86 -14.62 -3.42
N ILE A 137 -16.35 -13.82 -4.37
CA ILE A 137 -16.58 -12.36 -4.33
C ILE A 137 -18.10 -12.10 -4.31
N GLN A 138 -18.62 -11.69 -3.15
CA GLN A 138 -20.03 -11.34 -2.99
C GLN A 138 -20.21 -9.86 -3.32
N ILE A 139 -20.79 -9.57 -4.48
CA ILE A 139 -21.26 -8.23 -4.82
C ILE A 139 -22.62 -8.04 -4.16
N THR A 140 -22.63 -7.31 -3.04
CA THR A 140 -23.84 -7.01 -2.28
C THR A 140 -24.49 -5.70 -2.78
N GLU A 141 -25.75 -5.47 -2.41
CA GLU A 141 -26.44 -4.19 -2.66
C GLU A 141 -25.67 -3.01 -2.07
N ASN A 142 -24.98 -3.19 -0.94
CA ASN A 142 -24.20 -2.13 -0.31
C ASN A 142 -22.99 -1.71 -1.16
N VAL A 143 -22.35 -2.66 -1.84
CA VAL A 143 -21.28 -2.35 -2.81
C VAL A 143 -21.85 -1.55 -3.97
N LEU A 144 -23.00 -1.97 -4.51
CA LEU A 144 -23.66 -1.26 -5.62
C LEU A 144 -24.10 0.15 -5.23
N LYS A 145 -24.62 0.34 -4.01
CA LYS A 145 -24.94 1.67 -3.47
C LYS A 145 -23.71 2.55 -3.34
N ALA A 146 -22.62 2.03 -2.77
CA ALA A 146 -21.37 2.78 -2.66
C ALA A 146 -20.86 3.24 -4.04
N VAL A 147 -20.98 2.40 -5.08
CA VAL A 147 -20.64 2.78 -6.45
C VAL A 147 -21.60 3.83 -7.03
N ALA A 148 -22.89 3.75 -6.70
CA ALA A 148 -23.92 4.66 -7.23
C ALA A 148 -23.96 6.03 -6.52
N GLU A 149 -23.47 6.11 -5.28
CA GLU A 149 -23.43 7.33 -4.47
C GLU A 149 -22.19 8.19 -4.72
N ASN A 150 -21.23 7.69 -5.50
CA ASN A 150 -19.90 8.26 -5.67
C ASN A 150 -19.70 9.04 -6.98
#